data_AF-A0AA35S5C4-F1
#
_entry.id   AF-A0AA35S5C4-F1
#
_cell.length_a   1.000
_cell.length_b   1.000
_cell.length_c   1.000
_cell.angle_alpha   90.00
_cell.angle_beta   90.00
_cell.angle_gamma   90.00
#
_symmetry.space_group_name_H-M   'P 1'
#
loop_
_entity.id
_entity.type
_entity.pdbx_description
1 polymer ?
#
loop_
_entity_poly.entity_id
_entity_poly.type
_entity_poly.pdbx_seq_one_letter_code
_entity_poly.pdbx_strand_id
1 'polypeptide(L)'
;MRSKVTVVGAGNVGATAVQRIHQLGYADTVLVDVVEDLPQGKALDMLESGPVIGSDAQVIGSNDYEATANSDVVVITAGIARRPGMSRDDLLLTNMNITTAVTEQNILESSGFPRNRVFGMAGVLDTARFRTFIAQELNVSVEDVQAYVLGGHGDDMVPLVRYTTVGGIPISEMLSEETVGALVQRTRQGGGEIVALLKAGSAFYAPSASITQMVEAILLDKKRILPGCAYLEGEFGINGLCVGVPIKVGAGGMEQVIEIKLMDHEQKALEASAASVQELVEKVAGRSSRERELLDKAARYLPGGGSGNTNFPESVNFLAREGRGSHIWDVSGNEYVDWLMGSGPMVLGHAHPAVVEAVIEAVGQGSTFFTTNEKAVLLAEELVNSVPCADKVRFTTSGTDACFQCMRAARAYRKREKVLKFEGGFHGTSDYALMSVTPSSAEEFPQAVPNSGGIPKAIQDLMLVAPYNDLDTTATIIEAHHDELAAVIVEPVQRIISPKSGFLQGLRELTKRYDIRLIFDEVVPDSGWNTAGHRYITGSLLTSAPWVKSWAAVIRWPQ
;
A
#
# COMPACT_ATOMS: atom_id res chain seq x y z
N MET A 1 4.45 44.85 -12.21
CA MET A 1 3.49 43.72 -12.20
C MET A 1 3.29 43.35 -10.75
N ARG A 2 2.07 43.11 -10.28
CA ARG A 2 1.85 42.65 -8.90
C ARG A 2 2.43 41.25 -8.74
N SER A 3 2.81 40.89 -7.51
CA SER A 3 3.18 39.51 -7.21
C SER A 3 2.00 38.57 -7.45
N LYS A 4 2.28 37.31 -7.76
CA LYS A 4 1.29 36.28 -8.01
C LYS A 4 1.36 35.19 -6.95
N VAL A 5 0.23 34.93 -6.28
CA VAL A 5 0.10 33.86 -5.28
C VAL A 5 -0.88 32.80 -5.78
N THR A 6 -0.43 31.56 -5.90
CA THR A 6 -1.33 30.43 -6.13
C THR A 6 -1.73 29.81 -4.80
N VAL A 7 -3.01 29.51 -4.62
CA VAL A 7 -3.54 28.73 -3.51
C VAL A 7 -4.21 27.49 -4.08
N VAL A 8 -3.68 26.31 -3.77
CA VAL A 8 -4.25 25.01 -4.18
C VAL A 8 -5.14 24.50 -3.04
N GLY A 9 -6.42 24.27 -3.35
CA GLY A 9 -7.50 23.97 -2.43
C GLY A 9 -8.47 25.16 -2.25
N ALA A 10 -9.65 25.08 -2.86
CA ALA A 10 -10.73 26.05 -2.75
C ALA A 10 -11.67 25.79 -1.56
N GLY A 11 -11.24 24.98 -0.58
CA GLY A 11 -11.91 24.83 0.71
C GLY A 11 -11.93 26.12 1.54
N ASN A 12 -12.48 26.08 2.76
CA ASN A 12 -12.63 27.28 3.58
C ASN A 12 -11.29 27.96 3.90
N VAL A 13 -10.23 27.20 4.21
CA VAL A 13 -8.91 27.79 4.52
C VAL A 13 -8.34 28.53 3.32
N GLY A 14 -8.28 27.87 2.15
CA GLY A 14 -7.69 28.45 0.94
C GLY A 14 -8.50 29.64 0.43
N ALA A 15 -9.83 29.53 0.39
CA ALA A 15 -10.71 30.64 0.00
C ALA A 15 -10.55 31.85 0.92
N THR A 16 -10.52 31.66 2.25
CA THR A 16 -10.30 32.79 3.18
C THR A 16 -8.88 33.37 3.07
N ALA A 17 -7.87 32.56 2.76
CA ALA A 17 -6.52 33.07 2.53
C ALA A 17 -6.45 33.95 1.27
N VAL A 18 -7.07 33.51 0.16
CA VAL A 18 -7.19 34.32 -1.07
C VAL A 18 -7.96 35.61 -0.79
N GLN A 19 -9.09 35.54 -0.08
CA GLN A 19 -9.86 36.73 0.28
C GLN A 19 -9.03 37.76 1.06
N ARG A 20 -8.22 37.32 2.04
CA ARG A 20 -7.35 38.22 2.82
C ARG A 20 -6.28 38.87 1.95
N ILE A 21 -5.63 38.09 1.08
CA ILE A 21 -4.60 38.62 0.16
C ILE A 21 -5.23 39.62 -0.81
N HIS A 22 -6.39 39.29 -1.39
CA HIS A 22 -7.16 40.19 -2.25
C HIS A 22 -7.54 41.49 -1.51
N GLN A 23 -8.01 41.41 -0.27
CA GLN A 23 -8.35 42.59 0.54
C GLN A 23 -7.16 43.52 0.81
N LEU A 24 -5.95 42.97 0.92
CA LEU A 24 -4.74 43.76 1.13
C LEU A 24 -4.20 44.39 -0.17
N GLY A 25 -4.64 43.91 -1.34
CA GLY A 25 -4.45 44.55 -2.63
C GLY A 25 -3.03 44.49 -3.24
N TYR A 26 -2.06 43.86 -2.59
CA TYR A 26 -0.65 43.85 -3.03
C TYR A 26 -0.26 42.69 -3.95
N ALA A 27 -1.10 41.66 -4.11
CA ALA A 27 -0.83 40.50 -4.95
C ALA A 27 -2.08 40.03 -5.70
N ASP A 28 -1.88 39.59 -6.94
CA ASP A 28 -2.89 38.86 -7.70
C ASP A 28 -2.87 37.39 -7.26
N THR A 29 -4.02 36.73 -7.31
CA THR A 29 -4.20 35.38 -6.76
C THR A 29 -4.81 34.41 -7.76
N VAL A 30 -4.40 33.15 -7.67
CA VAL A 30 -4.98 32.03 -8.41
C VAL A 30 -5.46 30.98 -7.42
N LEU A 31 -6.74 30.66 -7.43
CA LEU A 31 -7.35 29.62 -6.61
C LEU A 31 -7.58 28.38 -7.48
N VAL A 32 -7.01 27.24 -7.08
CA VAL A 32 -7.10 25.98 -7.83
C VAL A 32 -7.81 24.92 -7.00
N ASP A 33 -8.71 24.17 -7.61
CA ASP A 33 -9.34 23.00 -6.99
C ASP A 33 -9.78 21.98 -8.05
N VAL A 34 -9.91 20.72 -7.66
CA VAL A 34 -10.38 19.65 -8.55
C VAL A 34 -11.90 19.65 -8.72
N VAL A 35 -12.64 20.28 -7.80
CA VAL A 35 -14.10 20.40 -7.91
C VAL A 35 -14.42 21.45 -8.97
N GLU A 36 -15.04 21.02 -10.06
CA GLU A 36 -15.46 21.87 -11.18
C GLU A 36 -16.31 23.05 -10.68
N ASP A 37 -16.09 24.23 -11.29
CA ASP A 37 -16.74 25.52 -10.99
C ASP A 37 -16.55 26.10 -9.58
N LEU A 38 -16.13 25.32 -8.59
CA LEU A 38 -15.92 25.77 -7.23
C LEU A 38 -14.87 26.91 -7.12
N PRO A 39 -13.64 26.78 -7.67
CA PRO A 39 -12.66 27.84 -7.57
C PRO A 39 -13.06 29.08 -8.39
N GLN A 40 -13.69 28.90 -9.55
CA GLN A 40 -14.17 29.99 -10.42
C GLN A 40 -15.25 30.81 -9.72
N GLY A 41 -16.26 30.14 -9.14
CA GLY A 41 -17.35 30.80 -8.43
C GLY A 41 -16.84 31.62 -7.25
N LYS A 42 -15.94 31.04 -6.43
CA LYS A 42 -15.34 31.75 -5.29
C LYS A 42 -14.44 32.91 -5.72
N ALA A 43 -13.66 32.75 -6.78
CA ALA A 43 -12.81 33.81 -7.30
C ALA A 43 -13.64 35.00 -7.82
N LEU A 44 -14.72 34.72 -8.56
CA LEU A 44 -15.63 35.75 -9.07
C LEU A 44 -16.29 36.52 -7.92
N ASP A 45 -16.82 35.82 -6.92
CA ASP A 45 -17.45 36.43 -5.74
C ASP A 45 -16.47 37.36 -4.98
N MET A 46 -15.20 36.94 -4.83
CA MET A 46 -14.16 37.78 -4.26
C MET A 46 -13.86 39.01 -5.12
N LEU A 47 -13.77 38.88 -6.45
CA LEU A 47 -13.58 40.00 -7.37
C LEU A 47 -14.73 41.01 -7.31
N GLU A 48 -15.97 40.54 -7.21
CA GLU A 48 -17.16 41.39 -7.10
C GLU A 48 -17.16 42.22 -5.80
N SER A 49 -16.43 41.78 -4.77
CA SER A 49 -16.21 42.57 -3.55
C SER A 49 -15.20 43.72 -3.72
N GLY A 50 -14.32 43.65 -4.73
CA GLY A 50 -13.23 44.59 -4.99
C GLY A 50 -13.63 46.08 -4.98
N PRO A 51 -14.69 46.49 -5.72
CA PRO A 51 -15.16 47.88 -5.71
C PRO A 51 -15.66 48.39 -4.35
N VAL A 52 -16.08 47.49 -3.46
CA VAL A 52 -16.58 47.84 -2.12
C VAL A 52 -15.42 48.02 -1.15
N ILE A 53 -14.42 47.14 -1.22
CA ILE A 53 -13.26 47.15 -0.31
C ILE A 53 -12.10 48.02 -0.82
N GLY A 54 -12.17 48.50 -2.07
CA GLY A 54 -11.13 49.32 -2.70
C GLY A 54 -9.91 48.52 -3.16
N SER A 55 -10.09 47.26 -3.57
CA SER A 55 -9.00 46.42 -4.08
C SER A 55 -9.08 46.21 -5.58
N ASP A 56 -7.97 46.47 -6.26
CA ASP A 56 -7.77 46.21 -7.69
C ASP A 56 -7.05 44.87 -7.96
N ALA A 57 -6.74 44.10 -6.92
CA ALA A 57 -6.03 42.81 -7.05
C ALA A 57 -6.89 41.77 -7.76
N GLN A 58 -6.31 41.04 -8.71
CA GLN A 58 -7.02 40.02 -9.47
C GLN A 58 -7.15 38.71 -8.67
N VAL A 59 -8.26 38.00 -8.88
CA VAL A 59 -8.50 36.65 -8.34
C VAL A 59 -8.99 35.78 -9.50
N ILE A 60 -8.25 34.72 -9.82
CA ILE A 60 -8.60 33.79 -10.89
C ILE A 60 -8.90 32.43 -10.27
N GLY A 61 -10.02 31.82 -10.63
CA GLY A 61 -10.32 30.42 -10.29
C GLY A 61 -9.99 29.50 -11.46
N SER A 62 -9.41 28.33 -11.20
CA SER A 62 -9.07 27.34 -12.23
C SER A 62 -9.21 25.92 -11.71
N ASN A 63 -9.58 24.98 -12.58
CA ASN A 63 -9.43 23.55 -12.31
C ASN A 63 -8.09 22.99 -12.84
N ASP A 64 -7.41 23.74 -13.71
CA ASP A 64 -6.14 23.35 -14.33
C ASP A 64 -4.96 24.08 -13.69
N TYR A 65 -3.82 23.39 -13.62
CA TYR A 65 -2.57 23.93 -13.09
C TYR A 65 -1.86 24.91 -14.04
N GLU A 66 -2.24 25.01 -15.31
CA GLU A 66 -1.63 25.98 -16.24
C GLU A 66 -1.74 27.42 -15.72
N ALA A 67 -2.85 27.74 -15.04
CA ALA A 67 -3.08 29.04 -14.43
C ALA A 67 -2.06 29.39 -13.33
N THR A 68 -1.33 28.41 -12.77
CA THR A 68 -0.39 28.62 -11.66
C THR A 68 1.01 29.02 -12.12
N ALA A 69 1.27 29.00 -13.43
CA ALA A 69 2.58 29.33 -14.00
C ALA A 69 3.11 30.68 -13.50
N ASN A 70 4.41 30.74 -13.20
CA ASN A 70 5.12 31.93 -12.72
C ASN A 70 4.55 32.54 -11.43
N SER A 71 4.03 31.73 -10.50
CA SER A 71 3.65 32.21 -9.18
C SER A 71 4.89 32.46 -8.32
N ASP A 72 4.93 33.59 -7.61
CA ASP A 72 5.99 33.92 -6.65
C ASP A 72 5.90 33.03 -5.40
N VAL A 73 4.67 32.74 -4.96
CA VAL A 73 4.38 31.86 -3.83
C VAL A 73 3.25 30.91 -4.19
N VAL A 74 3.41 29.64 -3.81
CA VAL A 74 2.37 28.61 -3.90
C VAL A 74 2.03 28.14 -2.50
N VAL A 75 0.74 28.18 -2.15
CA VAL A 75 0.20 27.71 -0.87
C VAL A 75 -0.62 26.46 -1.13
N ILE A 76 -0.27 25.35 -0.48
CA ILE A 76 -1.04 24.10 -0.56
C ILE A 76 -1.93 24.00 0.68
N THR A 77 -3.24 24.11 0.46
CA THR A 77 -4.29 23.90 1.47
C THR A 77 -5.19 22.70 1.15
N ALA A 78 -4.99 22.08 -0.02
CA ALA A 78 -5.68 20.88 -0.45
C ALA A 78 -5.39 19.72 0.49
N GLY A 79 -6.44 18.98 0.82
CA GLY A 79 -6.40 17.86 1.73
C GLY A 79 -7.81 17.52 2.20
N ILE A 80 -7.97 16.33 2.75
CA ILE A 80 -9.24 15.89 3.31
C ILE A 80 -9.20 15.94 4.84
N ALA A 81 -10.36 16.23 5.44
CA ALA A 81 -10.56 16.03 6.86
C ALA A 81 -10.81 14.55 7.16
N ARG A 82 -10.46 14.13 8.39
CA ARG A 82 -10.73 12.77 8.86
C ARG A 82 -12.24 12.49 8.81
N ARG A 83 -12.64 11.41 8.15
CA ARG A 83 -14.04 10.95 8.08
C ARG A 83 -14.32 9.89 9.16
N PRO A 84 -15.58 9.71 9.60
CA PRO A 84 -15.96 8.59 10.46
C PRO A 84 -15.47 7.26 9.85
N GLY A 85 -14.80 6.43 10.66
CA GLY A 85 -14.23 5.15 10.22
C GLY A 85 -12.82 5.21 9.61
N MET A 86 -12.26 6.40 9.35
CA MET A 86 -10.89 6.56 8.84
C MET A 86 -9.86 6.51 9.98
N SER A 87 -8.79 5.73 9.84
CA SER A 87 -7.69 5.72 10.83
C SER A 87 -6.82 6.99 10.71
N ARG A 88 -5.91 7.20 11.67
CA ARG A 88 -4.93 8.31 11.59
C ARG A 88 -3.97 8.10 10.42
N ASP A 89 -3.60 6.84 10.16
CA ASP A 89 -2.66 6.47 9.12
C ASP A 89 -3.30 6.57 7.72
N ASP A 90 -4.57 6.18 7.57
CA ASP A 90 -5.32 6.36 6.31
C ASP A 90 -5.40 7.83 5.91
N LEU A 91 -5.69 8.72 6.88
CA LEU A 91 -5.75 10.15 6.66
C LEU A 91 -4.40 10.69 6.20
N LEU A 92 -3.33 10.26 6.87
CA LEU A 92 -1.97 10.68 6.60
C LEU A 92 -1.52 10.25 5.19
N LEU A 93 -1.72 8.98 4.83
CA LEU A 93 -1.40 8.46 3.48
C LEU A 93 -2.23 9.16 2.39
N THR A 94 -3.52 9.38 2.63
CA THR A 94 -4.38 10.07 1.66
C THR A 94 -3.90 11.50 1.42
N ASN A 95 -3.61 12.25 2.49
CA ASN A 95 -3.13 13.63 2.37
C ASN A 95 -1.70 13.71 1.80
N MET A 96 -0.84 12.71 2.06
CA MET A 96 0.45 12.60 1.38
C MET A 96 0.27 12.45 -0.13
N ASN A 97 -0.61 11.56 -0.59
CA ASN A 97 -0.85 11.36 -2.02
C ASN A 97 -1.39 12.63 -2.68
N ILE A 98 -2.32 13.33 -2.03
CA ILE A 98 -2.83 14.63 -2.50
C ILE A 98 -1.68 15.63 -2.59
N THR A 99 -0.87 15.78 -1.54
CA THR A 99 0.24 16.74 -1.52
C THR A 99 1.29 16.42 -2.58
N THR A 100 1.59 15.13 -2.78
CA THR A 100 2.53 14.64 -3.80
C THR A 100 2.03 14.99 -5.19
N ALA A 101 0.77 14.65 -5.51
CA ALA A 101 0.18 14.96 -6.81
C ALA A 101 0.12 16.46 -7.08
N VAL A 102 -0.29 17.27 -6.09
CA VAL A 102 -0.30 18.74 -6.19
C VAL A 102 1.11 19.27 -6.47
N THR A 103 2.11 18.74 -5.77
CA THR A 103 3.51 19.17 -5.92
C THR A 103 4.05 18.78 -7.30
N GLU A 104 3.80 17.56 -7.77
CA GLU A 104 4.23 17.08 -9.09
C GLU A 104 3.55 17.84 -10.25
N GLN A 105 2.28 18.24 -10.10
CA GLN A 105 1.53 18.93 -11.15
C GLN A 105 1.77 20.46 -11.17
N ASN A 106 1.99 21.07 -10.00
CA ASN A 106 2.23 22.52 -9.89
C ASN A 106 3.70 22.88 -10.15
N ILE A 107 4.63 21.97 -9.84
CA ILE A 107 6.07 22.17 -9.98
C ILE A 107 6.55 21.24 -11.10
N LEU A 108 6.74 21.80 -12.31
CA LEU A 108 7.17 21.09 -13.55
C LEU A 108 8.46 20.25 -13.42
N GLU A 109 9.18 20.36 -12.30
CA GLU A 109 10.26 19.47 -11.87
C GLU A 109 9.89 18.96 -10.47
N SER A 110 9.91 17.66 -10.24
CA SER A 110 9.53 16.97 -8.99
C SER A 110 10.33 17.44 -7.74
N SER A 111 9.99 18.65 -7.27
CA SER A 111 10.43 19.44 -6.12
C SER A 111 11.91 19.51 -5.75
N GLY A 112 12.83 19.59 -6.72
CA GLY A 112 14.25 19.93 -6.49
C GLY A 112 14.51 21.33 -5.88
N PHE A 113 13.51 21.93 -5.25
CA PHE A 113 13.64 23.21 -4.57
C PHE A 113 14.58 23.08 -3.38
N PRO A 114 15.47 24.07 -3.18
CA PRO A 114 16.32 24.10 -2.00
C PRO A 114 15.44 24.27 -0.75
N ARG A 115 15.90 23.74 0.39
CA ARG A 115 15.12 23.69 1.64
C ARG A 115 14.55 25.05 2.09
N ASN A 116 15.20 26.15 1.75
CA ASN A 116 14.71 27.50 2.06
C ASN A 116 13.41 27.87 1.32
N ARG A 117 13.01 27.14 0.28
CA ARG A 117 11.81 27.43 -0.52
C ARG A 117 10.62 26.52 -0.21
N VAL A 118 10.77 25.56 0.69
CA VAL A 118 9.69 24.63 1.09
C VAL A 118 9.62 24.57 2.61
N PHE A 119 8.54 25.11 3.17
CA PHE A 119 8.32 25.14 4.62
C PHE A 119 6.82 25.24 4.93
N GLY A 120 6.42 24.78 6.11
CA GLY A 120 5.01 24.59 6.49
C GLY A 120 4.50 25.61 7.50
N MET A 121 3.22 25.98 7.36
CA MET A 121 2.48 26.72 8.37
C MET A 121 1.98 25.74 9.45
N ALA A 122 2.47 25.90 10.69
CA ALA A 122 1.96 25.19 11.87
C ALA A 122 2.08 26.08 13.11
N GLY A 123 3.31 26.38 13.54
CA GLY A 123 3.56 27.11 14.78
C GLY A 123 2.94 28.50 14.86
N VAL A 124 2.78 29.21 13.73
CA VAL A 124 2.11 30.53 13.68
C VAL A 124 0.67 30.44 14.19
N LEU A 125 -0.05 29.37 13.86
CA LEU A 125 -1.45 29.17 14.27
C LEU A 125 -1.57 28.92 15.77
N ASP A 126 -0.75 28.02 16.32
CA ASP A 126 -0.80 27.72 17.75
C ASP A 126 -0.32 28.90 18.58
N THR A 127 0.68 29.63 18.09
CA THR A 127 1.12 30.89 18.68
C THR A 127 -0.02 31.92 18.69
N ALA A 128 -0.80 32.04 17.60
CA ALA A 128 -1.95 32.95 17.56
C ALA A 128 -3.05 32.56 18.57
N ARG A 129 -3.34 31.26 18.71
CA ARG A 129 -4.27 30.75 19.74
C ARG A 129 -3.80 31.08 21.14
N PHE A 130 -2.53 30.77 21.44
CA PHE A 130 -1.97 30.99 22.76
C PHE A 130 -1.98 32.47 23.15
N ARG A 131 -1.58 33.35 22.21
CA ARG A 131 -1.66 34.81 22.39
C ARG A 131 -3.09 35.29 22.64
N THR A 132 -4.06 34.72 21.93
CA THR A 132 -5.47 35.06 22.11
C THR A 132 -5.96 34.70 23.51
N PHE A 133 -5.63 33.49 23.99
CA PHE A 133 -6.07 33.05 25.31
C PHE A 133 -5.40 33.83 26.44
N ILE A 134 -4.11 34.15 26.33
CA ILE A 134 -3.41 35.01 27.30
C ILE A 134 -4.03 36.41 27.33
N ALA A 135 -4.29 37.00 26.16
CA ALA A 135 -4.89 38.33 26.07
C ALA A 135 -6.28 38.38 26.72
N GLN A 136 -7.08 37.32 26.53
CA GLN A 136 -8.39 37.17 27.17
C GLN A 136 -8.27 37.02 28.68
N GLU A 137 -7.36 36.17 29.16
CA GLU A 137 -7.15 35.93 30.59
C GLU A 137 -6.73 37.21 31.33
N LEU A 138 -5.85 38.01 30.73
CA LEU A 138 -5.35 39.25 31.32
C LEU A 138 -6.18 40.49 30.96
N ASN A 139 -7.18 40.35 30.08
CA ASN A 139 -7.98 41.44 29.52
C ASN A 139 -7.12 42.58 28.94
N VAL A 140 -6.17 42.22 28.06
CA VAL A 140 -5.24 43.13 27.39
C VAL A 140 -5.36 43.02 25.86
N SER A 141 -4.70 43.92 25.12
CA SER A 141 -4.65 43.82 23.66
C SER A 141 -3.84 42.59 23.21
N VAL A 142 -4.33 41.88 22.18
CA VAL A 142 -3.60 40.76 21.55
C VAL A 142 -2.32 41.21 20.84
N GLU A 143 -2.20 42.49 20.50
CA GLU A 143 -1.00 43.07 19.87
C GLU A 143 0.19 43.10 20.83
N ASP A 144 -0.08 43.27 22.13
CA ASP A 144 0.94 43.38 23.17
C ASP A 144 1.43 42.00 23.67
N VAL A 145 0.74 40.91 23.30
CA VAL A 145 1.14 39.55 23.67
C VAL A 145 2.08 38.97 22.63
N GLN A 146 3.25 38.51 23.04
CA GLN A 146 4.21 37.79 22.19
C GLN A 146 4.44 36.39 22.76
N ALA A 147 4.51 35.37 21.89
CA ALA A 147 4.71 33.98 22.29
C ALA A 147 5.41 33.21 21.17
N TYR A 148 6.00 32.05 21.51
CA TYR A 148 6.49 31.08 20.55
C TYR A 148 6.06 29.67 20.95
N VAL A 149 5.63 28.91 19.95
CA VAL A 149 5.30 27.50 20.07
C VAL A 149 6.06 26.73 19.00
N LEU A 150 6.88 25.77 19.41
CA LEU A 150 7.68 24.91 18.55
C LEU A 150 7.03 23.52 18.42
N GLY A 151 7.65 22.64 17.63
CA GLY A 151 7.22 21.25 17.43
C GLY A 151 5.97 21.14 16.55
N GLY A 152 5.19 20.09 16.79
CA GLY A 152 3.93 19.81 16.09
C GLY A 152 2.71 20.47 16.76
N HIS A 153 1.52 19.98 16.40
CA HIS A 153 0.27 20.34 17.06
C HIS A 153 -0.05 19.35 18.20
N GLY A 154 -0.96 19.71 19.11
CA GLY A 154 -1.46 18.78 20.12
C GLY A 154 -0.39 18.37 21.12
N ASP A 155 -0.15 17.06 21.27
CA ASP A 155 0.82 16.54 22.24
C ASP A 155 2.28 16.79 21.81
N ASP A 156 2.53 16.91 20.50
CA ASP A 156 3.85 17.20 19.93
C ASP A 156 4.24 18.70 20.04
N MET A 157 3.36 19.53 20.61
CA MET A 157 3.57 20.97 20.76
C MET A 157 4.59 21.27 21.87
N VAL A 158 5.50 22.22 21.63
CA VAL A 158 6.53 22.66 22.58
C VAL A 158 6.36 24.16 22.87
N PRO A 159 5.54 24.53 23.87
CA PRO A 159 5.30 25.93 24.23
C PRO A 159 6.51 26.52 24.97
N LEU A 160 6.97 27.69 24.54
CA LEU A 160 8.09 28.38 25.18
C LEU A 160 7.59 29.46 26.13
N VAL A 161 7.12 29.05 27.31
CA VAL A 161 6.52 29.94 28.33
C VAL A 161 7.46 31.10 28.69
N ARG A 162 8.76 30.84 28.86
CA ARG A 162 9.73 31.90 29.22
C ARG A 162 9.98 32.92 28.10
N TYR A 163 9.67 32.59 26.85
CA TYR A 163 9.71 33.53 25.72
C TYR A 163 8.35 34.18 25.46
N THR A 164 7.38 33.97 26.35
CA THR A 164 6.05 34.53 26.24
C THR A 164 5.92 35.75 27.14
N THR A 165 5.51 36.89 26.56
CA THR A 165 5.46 38.19 27.25
C THR A 165 4.19 38.98 26.90
N VAL A 166 3.83 39.92 27.78
CA VAL A 166 2.78 40.94 27.55
C VAL A 166 3.39 42.32 27.77
N GLY A 167 3.47 43.15 26.74
CA GLY A 167 4.15 44.44 26.81
C GLY A 167 5.63 44.34 27.20
N GLY A 168 6.25 43.17 26.96
CA GLY A 168 7.62 42.87 27.37
C GLY A 168 7.77 42.23 28.77
N ILE A 169 6.70 42.15 29.55
CA ILE A 169 6.70 41.52 30.88
C ILE A 169 6.51 40.00 30.72
N PRO A 170 7.38 39.15 31.30
CA PRO A 170 7.19 37.69 31.27
C PRO A 170 5.84 37.27 31.85
N ILE A 171 5.12 36.36 31.17
CA ILE A 171 3.78 35.95 31.64
C ILE A 171 3.79 35.27 33.00
N SER A 172 4.91 34.68 33.41
CA SER A 172 5.10 34.07 34.73
C SER A 172 5.09 35.09 35.88
N GLU A 173 5.26 36.37 35.60
CA GLU A 173 5.10 37.45 36.59
C GLU A 173 3.64 37.91 36.72
N MET A 174 2.78 37.56 35.76
CA MET A 174 1.41 38.04 35.65
C MET A 174 0.36 36.95 35.93
N LEU A 175 0.71 35.68 35.68
CA LEU A 175 -0.18 34.53 35.82
C LEU A 175 0.48 33.44 36.67
N SER A 176 -0.32 32.69 37.42
CA SER A 176 0.16 31.52 38.17
C SER A 176 0.57 30.39 37.22
N GLU A 177 1.45 29.50 37.68
CA GLU A 177 1.85 28.31 36.92
C GLU A 177 0.66 27.43 36.51
N GLU A 178 -0.35 27.32 37.38
CA GLU A 178 -1.60 26.60 37.10
C GLU A 178 -2.36 27.22 35.94
N THR A 179 -2.55 28.55 35.94
CA THR A 179 -3.24 29.26 34.86
C THR A 179 -2.47 29.14 33.56
N VAL A 180 -1.14 29.32 33.58
CA VAL A 180 -0.30 29.14 32.38
C VAL A 180 -0.43 27.71 31.84
N GLY A 181 -0.39 26.69 32.71
CA GLY A 181 -0.59 25.30 32.35
C GLY A 181 -1.95 25.05 31.68
N ALA A 182 -3.02 25.64 32.19
CA ALA A 182 -4.36 25.54 31.60
C ALA A 182 -4.44 26.19 30.21
N LEU A 183 -3.83 27.37 30.02
CA LEU A 183 -3.78 28.05 28.72
C LEU A 183 -2.97 27.27 27.69
N VAL A 184 -1.84 26.68 28.10
CA VAL A 184 -1.05 25.77 27.27
C VAL A 184 -1.89 24.57 26.85
N GLN A 185 -2.60 23.94 27.79
CA GLN A 185 -3.40 22.77 27.49
C GLN A 185 -4.56 23.09 26.54
N ARG A 186 -5.22 24.23 26.73
CA ARG A 186 -6.25 24.71 25.80
C ARG A 186 -5.67 24.98 24.41
N THR A 187 -4.45 25.50 24.32
CA THR A 187 -3.75 25.70 23.04
C THR A 187 -3.53 24.39 22.30
N ARG A 188 -3.04 23.34 22.99
CA ARG A 188 -2.89 21.98 22.43
C ARG A 188 -4.20 21.45 21.85
N GLN A 189 -5.30 21.72 22.55
CA GLN A 189 -6.64 21.26 22.18
C GLN A 189 -7.39 22.23 21.23
N GLY A 190 -6.81 23.38 20.88
CA GLY A 190 -7.55 24.47 20.22
C GLY A 190 -8.09 24.11 18.83
N GLY A 191 -7.45 23.17 18.13
CA GLY A 191 -8.01 22.59 16.90
C GLY A 191 -9.27 21.77 17.17
N GLY A 192 -9.21 20.89 18.17
CA GLY A 192 -10.32 20.05 18.60
C GLY A 192 -11.49 20.86 19.17
N GLU A 193 -11.20 21.94 19.92
CA GLU A 193 -12.21 22.87 20.45
C GLU A 193 -13.06 23.45 19.31
N ILE A 194 -12.44 23.95 18.24
CA ILE A 194 -13.18 24.52 17.09
C ILE A 194 -13.95 23.44 16.32
N VAL A 195 -13.37 22.26 16.10
CA VAL A 195 -14.07 21.14 15.43
C VAL A 195 -15.33 20.74 16.21
N ALA A 196 -15.24 20.67 17.54
CA ALA A 196 -16.38 20.36 18.40
C ALA A 196 -17.50 21.42 18.31
N LEU A 197 -17.13 22.70 18.18
CA LEU A 197 -18.08 23.80 18.05
C LEU A 197 -18.73 23.86 16.66
N LEU A 198 -17.96 23.72 15.58
CA LEU A 198 -18.46 23.82 14.21
C LEU A 198 -19.27 22.59 13.79
N LYS A 199 -19.01 21.42 14.39
CA LYS A 199 -19.63 20.10 14.11
C LYS A 199 -19.36 19.55 12.70
N ALA A 200 -19.22 20.41 11.70
CA ALA A 200 -18.83 20.09 10.34
C ALA A 200 -17.72 21.05 9.89
N GLY A 201 -16.54 20.50 9.58
CA GLY A 201 -15.36 21.27 9.20
C GLY A 201 -14.41 21.58 10.35
N SER A 202 -13.36 22.33 10.04
CA SER A 202 -12.28 22.73 10.95
C SER A 202 -12.10 24.25 10.94
N ALA A 203 -11.19 24.77 11.79
CA ALA A 203 -10.88 26.19 11.81
C ALA A 203 -10.35 26.68 10.44
N PHE A 204 -10.75 27.89 10.03
CA PHE A 204 -10.30 28.47 8.75
C PHE A 204 -9.91 29.95 8.83
N TYR A 205 -10.49 30.74 9.74
CA TYR A 205 -10.12 32.15 9.90
C TYR A 205 -8.71 32.37 10.47
N ALA A 206 -8.34 31.65 11.53
CA ALA A 206 -7.00 31.76 12.12
C ALA A 206 -5.92 31.11 11.22
N PRO A 207 -6.13 29.90 10.65
CA PRO A 207 -5.16 29.31 9.71
C PRO A 207 -4.91 30.18 8.47
N SER A 208 -5.96 30.77 7.88
CA SER A 208 -5.79 31.67 6.72
C SER A 208 -5.01 32.94 7.07
N ALA A 209 -5.21 33.51 8.26
CA ALA A 209 -4.42 34.65 8.75
C ALA A 209 -2.95 34.27 8.96
N SER A 210 -2.67 33.09 9.52
CA SER A 210 -1.32 32.56 9.69
C SER A 210 -0.61 32.35 8.35
N ILE A 211 -1.30 31.78 7.36
CA ILE A 211 -0.80 31.63 5.98
C ILE A 211 -0.50 33.01 5.37
N THR A 212 -1.46 33.94 5.46
CA THR A 212 -1.31 35.29 4.88
C THR A 212 -0.10 36.01 5.46
N GLN A 213 0.14 35.89 6.77
CA GLN A 213 1.32 36.47 7.42
C GLN A 213 2.64 35.92 6.87
N MET A 214 2.71 34.62 6.58
CA MET A 214 3.90 34.01 5.98
C MET A 214 4.09 34.46 4.53
N VAL A 215 3.01 34.49 3.74
CA VAL A 215 3.03 35.01 2.36
C VAL A 215 3.49 36.47 2.32
N GLU A 216 2.94 37.33 3.17
CA GLU A 216 3.37 38.73 3.30
C GLU A 216 4.84 38.86 3.66
N ALA A 217 5.36 38.00 4.53
CA ALA A 217 6.76 38.05 4.93
C ALA A 217 7.69 37.79 3.74
N ILE A 218 7.26 36.92 2.82
CA ILE A 218 7.98 36.63 1.57
C ILE A 218 7.84 37.80 0.60
N LEU A 219 6.62 38.15 0.22
CA LEU A 219 6.36 39.12 -0.85
C LEU A 219 6.85 40.53 -0.52
N LEU A 220 6.79 40.92 0.76
CA LEU A 220 7.17 42.25 1.23
C LEU A 220 8.53 42.26 1.95
N ASP A 221 9.28 41.15 1.85
CA ASP A 221 10.59 40.97 2.44
C ASP A 221 10.71 41.40 3.92
N LYS A 222 9.69 41.10 4.72
CA LYS A 222 9.56 41.65 6.10
C LYS A 222 10.58 41.08 7.09
N LYS A 223 11.38 40.08 6.70
CA LYS A 223 12.35 39.36 7.55
C LYS A 223 11.74 38.90 8.89
N ARG A 224 10.49 38.42 8.85
CA ARG A 224 9.74 38.07 10.07
C ARG A 224 10.36 36.83 10.70
N ILE A 225 10.53 36.85 12.02
CA ILE A 225 10.82 35.64 12.79
C ILE A 225 9.47 35.05 13.20
N LEU A 226 9.20 33.84 12.72
CA LEU A 226 7.93 33.14 12.89
C LEU A 226 8.21 31.67 13.25
N PRO A 227 7.39 31.03 14.09
CA PRO A 227 7.47 29.59 14.27
C PRO A 227 6.86 28.87 13.05
N GLY A 228 7.68 28.14 12.30
CA GLY A 228 7.30 27.44 11.08
C GLY A 228 7.93 26.05 11.00
N CYS A 229 7.32 25.16 10.23
CA CYS A 229 7.85 23.82 10.01
C CYS A 229 8.95 23.87 8.92
N ALA A 230 10.18 23.55 9.27
CA ALA A 230 11.34 23.66 8.39
C ALA A 230 12.16 22.36 8.38
N TYR A 231 12.78 22.05 7.25
CA TYR A 231 13.69 20.92 7.10
C TYR A 231 15.06 21.24 7.73
N LEU A 232 15.45 20.41 8.71
CA LEU A 232 16.64 20.63 9.54
C LEU A 232 17.83 19.78 9.06
N GLU A 233 19.02 20.38 9.07
CA GLU A 233 20.31 19.83 8.64
C GLU A 233 21.34 19.89 9.79
N GLY A 234 20.88 19.69 11.03
CA GLY A 234 21.70 19.72 12.25
C GLY A 234 21.26 20.77 13.28
N GLU A 235 20.38 21.70 12.91
CA GLU A 235 19.82 22.67 13.86
C GLU A 235 19.07 21.96 14.99
N PHE A 236 19.25 22.43 16.23
CA PHE A 236 18.74 21.79 17.46
C PHE A 236 19.20 20.32 17.65
N GLY A 237 20.25 19.89 16.94
CA GLY A 237 20.72 18.50 16.92
C GLY A 237 19.87 17.55 16.06
N ILE A 238 18.95 18.08 15.25
CA ILE A 238 18.02 17.31 14.42
C ILE A 238 18.45 17.38 12.95
N ASN A 239 18.53 16.23 12.28
CA ASN A 239 18.97 16.14 10.90
C ASN A 239 17.99 15.29 10.07
N GLY A 240 17.59 15.79 8.90
CA GLY A 240 16.78 15.04 7.93
C GLY A 240 15.27 15.09 8.16
N LEU A 241 14.77 15.97 9.02
CA LEU A 241 13.36 16.04 9.42
C LEU A 241 12.78 17.44 9.30
N CYS A 242 11.48 17.51 8.99
CA CYS A 242 10.70 18.75 9.04
C CYS A 242 10.10 18.94 10.44
N VAL A 243 10.56 19.95 11.18
CA VAL A 243 10.11 20.21 12.56
C VAL A 243 9.75 21.68 12.74
N GLY A 244 8.76 21.98 13.60
CA GLY A 244 8.37 23.34 13.95
C GLY A 244 9.46 24.05 14.76
N VAL A 245 10.10 25.06 14.17
CA VAL A 245 11.19 25.84 14.78
C VAL A 245 11.04 27.33 14.45
N PRO A 246 11.72 28.25 15.16
CA PRO A 246 11.74 29.65 14.76
C PRO A 246 12.51 29.81 13.44
N ILE A 247 11.86 30.40 12.44
CA ILE A 247 12.43 30.66 11.12
C ILE A 247 12.35 32.15 10.78
N LYS A 248 13.39 32.67 10.12
CA LYS A 248 13.40 34.01 9.52
C LYS A 248 12.85 33.89 8.10
N VAL A 249 11.72 34.53 7.83
CA VAL A 249 11.04 34.50 6.54
C VAL A 249 11.17 35.85 5.84
N GLY A 250 11.71 35.83 4.62
CA GLY A 250 11.88 36.99 3.73
C GLY A 250 11.67 36.58 2.27
N ALA A 251 12.09 37.44 1.34
CA ALA A 251 11.96 37.21 -0.10
C ALA A 251 12.67 35.94 -0.58
N GLY A 252 13.69 35.47 0.15
CA GLY A 252 14.36 34.19 -0.10
C GLY A 252 13.63 32.95 0.42
N GLY A 253 12.42 33.10 0.97
CA GLY A 253 11.70 32.06 1.69
C GLY A 253 12.16 31.97 3.16
N MET A 254 12.42 30.76 3.65
CA MET A 254 13.05 30.51 4.94
C MET A 254 14.55 30.81 4.84
N GLU A 255 14.95 32.03 5.19
CA GLU A 255 16.34 32.50 5.04
C GLU A 255 17.27 31.96 6.13
N GLN A 256 16.72 31.58 7.27
CA GLN A 256 17.49 31.09 8.42
C GLN A 256 16.59 30.36 9.42
N VAL A 257 17.06 29.23 9.94
CA VAL A 257 16.55 28.64 11.20
C VAL A 257 17.25 29.33 12.37
N ILE A 258 16.49 29.86 13.33
CA ILE A 258 17.02 30.61 14.47
C ILE A 258 17.13 29.66 15.67
N GLU A 259 18.35 29.23 15.96
CA GLU A 259 18.66 28.41 17.14
C GLU A 259 18.65 29.26 18.42
N ILE A 260 17.58 29.12 19.17
CA ILE A 260 17.46 29.67 20.52
C ILE A 260 17.98 28.65 21.53
N LYS A 261 18.55 29.12 22.65
CA LYS A 261 18.86 28.24 23.77
C LYS A 261 17.56 27.67 24.29
N LEU A 262 17.49 26.36 24.55
CA LEU A 262 16.35 25.68 25.17
C LEU A 262 16.74 25.19 26.58
N MET A 263 15.78 25.16 27.49
CA MET A 263 15.92 24.47 28.78
C MET A 263 15.90 22.96 28.55
N ASP A 264 16.48 22.16 29.46
CA ASP A 264 16.55 20.70 29.31
C ASP A 264 15.20 20.03 29.03
N HIS A 265 14.11 20.52 29.65
CA HIS A 265 12.76 20.00 29.41
C HIS A 265 12.17 20.45 28.07
N GLU A 266 12.50 21.66 27.60
CA GLU A 266 12.09 22.17 26.27
C GLU A 266 12.82 21.39 25.15
N GLN A 267 14.12 21.14 25.32
CA GLN A 267 14.94 20.36 24.41
C GLN A 267 14.41 18.91 24.31
N LYS A 268 14.17 18.25 25.45
CA LYS A 268 13.59 16.89 25.46
C LYS A 268 12.22 16.83 24.81
N ALA A 269 11.38 17.85 25.00
CA ALA A 269 10.06 17.90 24.35
C ALA A 269 10.19 18.09 22.84
N LEU A 270 11.16 18.88 22.37
CA LEU A 270 11.43 19.04 20.94
C LEU A 270 11.98 17.75 20.32
N GLU A 271 12.89 17.05 21.00
CA GLU A 271 13.40 15.74 20.59
C GLU A 271 12.27 14.69 20.51
N ALA A 272 11.35 14.67 21.49
CA ALA A 272 10.19 13.79 21.46
C ALA A 272 9.26 14.14 20.28
N SER A 273 9.02 15.42 20.02
CA SER A 273 8.25 15.87 18.86
C SER A 273 8.91 15.45 17.53
N ALA A 274 10.24 15.57 17.43
CA ALA A 274 10.99 15.12 16.26
C ALA A 274 10.93 13.59 16.08
N ALA A 275 10.97 12.82 17.17
CA ALA A 275 10.83 11.37 17.13
C ALA A 275 9.43 10.95 16.63
N SER A 276 8.37 11.64 17.04
CA SER A 276 7.02 11.43 16.50
C SER A 276 6.99 11.66 14.97
N VAL A 277 7.72 12.67 14.47
CA VAL A 277 7.83 12.92 13.01
C VAL A 277 8.64 11.82 12.32
N GLN A 278 9.76 11.37 12.91
CA GLN A 278 10.57 10.27 12.38
C GLN A 278 9.74 8.99 12.21
N GLU A 279 8.96 8.61 13.22
CA GLU A 279 8.08 7.44 13.14
C GLU A 279 7.05 7.57 12.01
N LEU A 280 6.50 8.77 11.81
CA LEU A 280 5.61 9.04 10.68
C LEU A 280 6.34 8.92 9.34
N VAL A 281 7.55 9.46 9.20
CA VAL A 281 8.36 9.33 7.98
C VAL A 281 8.68 7.88 7.67
N GLU A 282 9.01 7.06 8.67
CA GLU A 282 9.28 5.63 8.51
C GLU A 282 8.04 4.84 8.07
N LYS A 283 6.87 5.14 8.65
CA LYS A 283 5.58 4.57 8.18
C LYS A 283 5.21 5.01 6.77
N VAL A 284 5.69 6.18 6.38
CA VAL A 284 5.40 6.84 5.09
C VAL A 284 6.44 6.53 4.02
N ALA A 285 7.55 5.87 4.36
CA ALA A 285 8.54 5.39 3.40
C ALA A 285 7.94 4.31 2.49
N GLY A 286 7.06 4.74 1.59
CA GLY A 286 6.40 3.98 0.55
C GLY A 286 7.26 3.92 -0.70
N ARG A 287 6.66 3.36 -1.76
CA ARG A 287 7.34 3.05 -3.02
C ARG A 287 8.19 4.22 -3.53
N SER A 288 9.46 3.93 -3.76
CA SER A 288 10.39 4.78 -4.49
C SER A 288 9.84 5.16 -5.86
N SER A 289 10.29 6.30 -6.40
CA SER A 289 9.97 6.72 -7.77
C SER A 289 10.35 5.66 -8.80
N ARG A 290 11.45 4.94 -8.55
CA ARG A 290 11.92 3.84 -9.40
C ARG A 290 10.95 2.67 -9.41
N GLU A 291 10.44 2.25 -8.24
CA GLU A 291 9.48 1.16 -8.18
C GLU A 291 8.16 1.53 -8.86
N ARG A 292 7.70 2.77 -8.70
CA ARG A 292 6.52 3.30 -9.43
C ARG A 292 6.72 3.22 -10.95
N GLU A 293 7.84 3.73 -11.46
CA GLU A 293 8.18 3.66 -12.90
C GLU A 293 8.17 2.21 -13.44
N LEU A 294 8.66 1.26 -12.65
CA LEU A 294 8.70 -0.15 -13.04
C LEU A 294 7.31 -0.80 -12.99
N LEU A 295 6.47 -0.45 -12.02
CA LEU A 295 5.08 -0.92 -11.96
C LEU A 295 4.27 -0.41 -13.16
N ASP A 296 4.47 0.84 -13.58
CA ASP A 296 3.84 1.38 -14.80
C ASP A 296 4.30 0.62 -16.05
N LYS A 297 5.60 0.30 -16.14
CA LYS A 297 6.11 -0.56 -17.21
C LYS A 297 5.51 -1.96 -17.15
N ALA A 298 5.38 -2.55 -15.96
CA ALA A 298 4.76 -3.85 -15.80
C ALA A 298 3.30 -3.83 -16.28
N ALA A 299 2.50 -2.84 -15.88
CA ALA A 299 1.13 -2.66 -16.34
C ALA A 299 1.03 -2.48 -17.87
N ARG A 300 2.02 -1.81 -18.48
CA ARG A 300 2.08 -1.58 -19.93
C ARG A 300 2.50 -2.81 -20.73
N TYR A 301 3.47 -3.58 -20.23
CA TYR A 301 4.15 -4.62 -21.01
C TYR A 301 3.82 -6.06 -20.58
N LEU A 302 3.21 -6.25 -19.41
CA LEU A 302 2.78 -7.56 -18.91
C LEU A 302 1.25 -7.62 -18.85
N PRO A 303 0.61 -8.69 -19.35
CA PRO A 303 -0.83 -8.89 -19.19
C PRO A 303 -1.23 -8.86 -17.71
N GLY A 304 -2.09 -7.91 -17.33
CA GLY A 304 -2.51 -7.74 -15.93
C GLY A 304 -1.43 -7.18 -15.00
N GLY A 305 -0.28 -6.72 -15.51
CA GLY A 305 0.79 -6.12 -14.71
C GLY A 305 1.71 -7.10 -13.97
N GLY A 306 1.59 -8.41 -14.24
CA GLY A 306 2.39 -9.43 -13.57
C GLY A 306 2.62 -10.67 -14.42
N SER A 307 3.37 -11.64 -13.85
CA SER A 307 3.75 -12.89 -14.52
C SER A 307 2.92 -14.10 -14.06
N GLY A 308 1.96 -13.91 -13.17
CA GLY A 308 1.19 -14.98 -12.53
C GLY A 308 -0.32 -14.81 -12.63
N ASN A 309 -1.05 -15.72 -12.00
CA ASN A 309 -2.52 -15.72 -11.99
C ASN A 309 -3.13 -14.95 -10.80
N THR A 310 -2.30 -14.24 -10.04
CA THR A 310 -2.71 -13.51 -8.83
C THR A 310 -2.44 -12.04 -9.05
N ASN A 311 -3.49 -11.22 -8.92
CA ASN A 311 -3.37 -9.78 -8.88
C ASN A 311 -3.54 -9.30 -7.44
N PHE A 312 -2.59 -8.51 -6.98
CA PHE A 312 -2.64 -7.89 -5.67
C PHE A 312 -3.25 -6.49 -5.76
N PRO A 313 -4.07 -6.05 -4.78
CA PRO A 313 -4.50 -4.67 -4.68
C PRO A 313 -3.30 -3.72 -4.66
N GLU A 314 -3.50 -2.51 -5.16
CA GLU A 314 -2.43 -1.51 -5.23
C GLU A 314 -1.84 -1.20 -3.84
N SER A 315 -2.57 -1.35 -2.75
CA SER A 315 -2.04 -1.13 -1.39
C SER A 315 -0.98 -2.14 -0.95
N VAL A 316 -0.95 -3.34 -1.55
CA VAL A 316 -0.05 -4.44 -1.15
C VAL A 316 0.78 -4.99 -2.31
N ASN A 317 0.67 -4.39 -3.50
CA ASN A 317 1.49 -4.74 -4.64
C ASN A 317 2.92 -4.19 -4.46
N PHE A 318 3.96 -4.93 -4.80
CA PHE A 318 5.34 -4.45 -4.79
C PHE A 318 6.16 -5.24 -5.81
N LEU A 319 7.31 -4.69 -6.21
CA LEU A 319 8.23 -5.36 -7.10
C LEU A 319 9.39 -5.93 -6.31
N ALA A 320 9.44 -7.25 -6.19
CA ALA A 320 10.58 -7.94 -5.59
C ALA A 320 11.87 -7.64 -6.36
N ARG A 321 12.89 -7.16 -5.65
CA ARG A 321 14.25 -6.95 -6.16
C ARG A 321 15.11 -8.19 -5.94
N GLU A 322 15.08 -8.71 -4.72
CA GLU A 322 15.89 -9.86 -4.30
C GLU A 322 15.25 -10.61 -3.13
N GLY A 323 15.70 -11.83 -2.89
CA GLY A 323 15.32 -12.61 -1.72
C GLY A 323 16.53 -13.34 -1.13
N ARG A 324 16.55 -13.49 0.20
CA ARG A 324 17.56 -14.22 0.94
C ARG A 324 16.96 -14.85 2.20
N GLY A 325 17.15 -16.16 2.39
CA GLY A 325 16.53 -16.88 3.50
C GLY A 325 15.00 -16.74 3.45
N SER A 326 14.37 -16.44 4.57
CA SER A 326 12.91 -16.22 4.65
C SER A 326 12.45 -14.82 4.22
N HIS A 327 13.33 -14.00 3.65
CA HIS A 327 13.06 -12.58 3.41
C HIS A 327 13.12 -12.21 1.93
N ILE A 328 12.30 -11.24 1.55
CA ILE A 328 12.26 -10.59 0.23
C ILE A 328 12.43 -9.09 0.44
N TRP A 329 13.18 -8.45 -0.45
CA TRP A 329 13.28 -7.00 -0.51
C TRP A 329 12.65 -6.49 -1.81
N ASP A 330 11.87 -5.42 -1.71
CA ASP A 330 11.34 -4.75 -2.90
C ASP A 330 12.37 -3.81 -3.54
N VAL A 331 12.01 -3.23 -4.69
CA VAL A 331 12.85 -2.26 -5.39
C VAL A 331 13.10 -1.00 -4.55
N SER A 332 12.17 -0.65 -3.68
CA SER A 332 12.25 0.48 -2.77
C SER A 332 13.12 0.22 -1.54
N GLY A 333 13.56 -1.02 -1.35
CA GLY A 333 14.39 -1.45 -0.22
C GLY A 333 13.61 -1.87 1.01
N ASN A 334 12.28 -1.95 0.94
CA ASN A 334 11.46 -2.47 2.03
C ASN A 334 11.65 -3.98 2.14
N GLU A 335 11.71 -4.46 3.38
CA GLU A 335 11.91 -5.86 3.70
C GLU A 335 10.60 -6.53 4.11
N TYR A 336 10.39 -7.75 3.62
CA TYR A 336 9.22 -8.57 3.88
C TYR A 336 9.61 -9.98 4.30
N VAL A 337 8.84 -10.58 5.20
CA VAL A 337 8.91 -12.02 5.47
C VAL A 337 8.05 -12.76 4.45
N ASP A 338 8.64 -13.67 3.69
CA ASP A 338 7.95 -14.45 2.66
C ASP A 338 7.25 -15.67 3.26
N TRP A 339 6.01 -15.48 3.69
CA TRP A 339 5.13 -16.57 4.13
C TRP A 339 4.64 -17.46 3.00
N LEU A 340 4.69 -16.99 1.75
CA LEU A 340 4.23 -17.77 0.58
C LEU A 340 5.31 -18.72 0.09
N MET A 341 6.59 -18.43 0.35
CA MET A 341 7.75 -19.25 -0.03
C MET A 341 7.74 -19.61 -1.52
N GLY A 342 7.43 -18.62 -2.38
CA GLY A 342 7.27 -18.86 -3.82
C GLY A 342 6.11 -19.80 -4.19
N SER A 343 5.07 -19.88 -3.35
CA SER A 343 4.00 -20.88 -3.37
C SER A 343 4.44 -22.30 -2.96
N GLY A 344 5.34 -22.40 -1.98
CA GLY A 344 5.86 -23.66 -1.42
C GLY A 344 7.30 -24.10 -1.78
N PRO A 345 7.85 -23.91 -3.00
CA PRO A 345 9.13 -24.48 -3.40
C PRO A 345 10.34 -23.87 -2.67
N MET A 346 10.19 -22.71 -2.02
CA MET A 346 11.29 -22.00 -1.35
C MET A 346 11.42 -22.34 0.14
N VAL A 347 11.15 -23.58 0.57
CA VAL A 347 11.22 -23.95 2.01
C VAL A 347 12.60 -23.74 2.64
N LEU A 348 13.66 -23.91 1.86
CA LEU A 348 15.04 -23.69 2.32
C LEU A 348 15.39 -22.19 2.34
N GLY A 349 14.43 -21.34 1.97
CA GLY A 349 14.60 -19.92 1.77
C GLY A 349 15.16 -19.56 0.39
N HIS A 350 15.08 -18.27 0.09
CA HIS A 350 15.66 -17.67 -1.10
C HIS A 350 17.18 -17.73 -1.07
N ALA A 351 17.78 -18.03 -2.23
CA ALA A 351 19.22 -18.05 -2.44
C ALA A 351 20.01 -18.90 -1.41
N HIS A 352 19.48 -20.06 -1.01
CA HIS A 352 20.18 -20.95 -0.10
C HIS A 352 21.56 -21.37 -0.66
N PRO A 353 22.69 -21.15 0.05
CA PRO A 353 24.03 -21.28 -0.53
C PRO A 353 24.30 -22.64 -1.20
N ALA A 354 23.93 -23.74 -0.53
CA ALA A 354 24.14 -25.09 -1.08
C ALA A 354 23.33 -25.36 -2.36
N VAL A 355 22.14 -24.75 -2.50
CA VAL A 355 21.30 -24.90 -3.69
C VAL A 355 21.87 -24.07 -4.83
N VAL A 356 22.24 -22.82 -4.55
CA VAL A 356 22.84 -21.91 -5.53
C VAL A 356 24.13 -22.50 -6.11
N GLU A 357 25.01 -23.00 -5.25
CA GLU A 357 26.26 -23.65 -5.66
C GLU A 357 26.02 -24.85 -6.57
N ALA A 358 25.16 -25.79 -6.16
CA ALA A 358 24.83 -26.98 -6.94
C ALA A 358 24.19 -26.63 -8.30
N VAL A 359 23.33 -25.60 -8.36
CA VAL A 359 22.70 -25.14 -9.61
C VAL A 359 23.73 -24.49 -10.54
N ILE A 360 24.62 -23.65 -10.02
CA ILE A 360 25.68 -23.01 -10.81
C ILE A 360 26.59 -24.07 -11.43
N GLU A 361 27.02 -25.06 -10.64
CA GLU A 361 27.84 -26.16 -11.12
C GLU A 361 27.11 -26.97 -12.20
N ALA A 362 25.84 -27.32 -11.96
CA ALA A 362 25.05 -28.08 -12.92
C ALA A 362 24.84 -27.32 -14.24
N VAL A 363 24.57 -26.02 -14.20
CA VAL A 363 24.38 -25.18 -15.39
C VAL A 363 25.69 -25.04 -16.19
N GLY A 364 26.84 -25.00 -15.52
CA GLY A 364 28.15 -24.99 -16.18
C GLY A 364 28.42 -26.20 -17.07
N GLN A 365 27.72 -27.32 -16.84
CA GLN A 365 27.80 -28.55 -17.63
C GLN A 365 26.75 -28.62 -18.76
N GLY A 366 25.92 -27.58 -18.91
CA GLY A 366 24.77 -27.56 -19.80
C GLY A 366 23.47 -27.90 -19.06
N SER A 367 22.41 -27.12 -19.31
CA SER A 367 21.16 -27.18 -18.56
C SER A 367 20.01 -27.88 -19.27
N THR A 368 20.09 -28.09 -20.59
CA THR A 368 19.01 -28.69 -21.38
C THR A 368 19.57 -29.55 -22.50
N PHE A 369 19.06 -30.78 -22.60
CA PHE A 369 19.47 -31.77 -23.59
C PHE A 369 18.24 -32.31 -24.32
N PHE A 370 18.35 -32.58 -25.62
CA PHE A 370 17.28 -33.20 -26.43
C PHE A 370 17.16 -34.72 -26.21
N THR A 371 17.93 -35.26 -25.27
CA THR A 371 17.97 -36.68 -24.89
C THR A 371 18.03 -36.79 -23.36
N THR A 372 17.88 -38.01 -22.85
CA THR A 372 18.04 -38.28 -21.41
C THR A 372 19.46 -37.97 -20.93
N ASN A 373 19.63 -37.76 -19.63
CA ASN A 373 20.92 -37.53 -19.00
C ASN A 373 21.05 -38.29 -17.68
N GLU A 374 22.29 -38.49 -17.23
CA GLU A 374 22.63 -39.24 -16.03
C GLU A 374 21.93 -38.71 -14.77
N LYS A 375 21.98 -37.37 -14.55
CA LYS A 375 21.37 -36.74 -13.36
C LYS A 375 19.86 -36.97 -13.29
N ALA A 376 19.17 -36.95 -14.44
CA ALA A 376 17.74 -37.25 -14.50
C ALA A 376 17.43 -38.71 -14.13
N VAL A 377 18.28 -39.67 -14.53
CA VAL A 377 18.12 -41.08 -14.15
C VAL A 377 18.32 -41.28 -12.65
N LEU A 378 19.39 -40.70 -12.09
CA LEU A 378 19.68 -40.77 -10.65
C LEU A 378 18.58 -40.10 -9.82
N LEU A 379 18.07 -38.94 -10.25
CA LEU A 379 16.94 -38.28 -9.60
C LEU A 379 15.66 -39.13 -9.67
N ALA A 380 15.40 -39.80 -10.80
CA ALA A 380 14.24 -40.67 -10.93
C ALA A 380 14.30 -41.87 -9.96
N GLU A 381 15.48 -42.47 -9.80
CA GLU A 381 15.72 -43.53 -8.82
C GLU A 381 15.44 -43.04 -7.39
N GLU A 382 16.00 -41.90 -7.01
CA GLU A 382 15.80 -41.33 -5.66
C GLU A 382 14.32 -41.03 -5.37
N LEU A 383 13.60 -40.47 -6.35
CA LEU A 383 12.17 -40.17 -6.21
C LEU A 383 11.32 -41.44 -6.10
N VAL A 384 11.62 -42.48 -6.88
CA VAL A 384 10.93 -43.78 -6.79
C VAL A 384 11.18 -44.43 -5.43
N ASN A 385 12.41 -44.39 -4.93
CA ASN A 385 12.76 -44.91 -3.60
C ASN A 385 12.07 -44.12 -2.47
N SER A 386 11.91 -42.81 -2.65
CA SER A 386 11.34 -41.91 -1.64
C SER A 386 9.82 -41.92 -1.59
N VAL A 387 9.14 -42.30 -2.68
CA VAL A 387 7.68 -42.26 -2.78
C VAL A 387 7.14 -43.68 -2.88
N PRO A 388 6.66 -44.29 -1.77
CA PRO A 388 6.38 -45.72 -1.68
C PRO A 388 5.37 -46.27 -2.70
N CYS A 389 4.55 -45.40 -3.27
CA CYS A 389 3.55 -45.78 -4.26
C CYS A 389 4.06 -45.67 -5.70
N ALA A 390 5.18 -44.99 -5.96
CA ALA A 390 5.67 -44.73 -7.31
C ALA A 390 6.50 -45.91 -7.85
N ASP A 391 6.19 -46.37 -9.07
CA ASP A 391 7.02 -47.35 -9.78
C ASP A 391 7.91 -46.70 -10.85
N LYS A 392 7.46 -45.57 -11.40
CA LYS A 392 8.13 -44.80 -12.46
C LYS A 392 7.86 -43.32 -12.27
N VAL A 393 8.77 -42.49 -12.77
CA VAL A 393 8.64 -41.03 -12.78
C VAL A 393 8.81 -40.48 -14.18
N ARG A 394 8.07 -39.41 -14.49
CA ARG A 394 8.23 -38.55 -15.64
C ARG A 394 8.43 -37.11 -15.17
N PHE A 395 9.57 -36.52 -15.51
CA PHE A 395 9.81 -35.10 -15.29
C PHE A 395 9.01 -34.25 -16.29
N THR A 396 8.45 -33.15 -15.81
CA THR A 396 7.64 -32.22 -16.60
C THR A 396 8.10 -30.81 -16.37
N THR A 397 7.57 -29.86 -17.13
CA THR A 397 7.97 -28.45 -17.00
C THR A 397 7.28 -27.73 -15.85
N SER A 398 6.09 -28.21 -15.43
CA SER A 398 5.25 -27.59 -14.40
C SER A 398 4.21 -28.59 -13.87
N GLY A 399 3.59 -28.27 -12.73
CA GLY A 399 2.52 -29.08 -12.15
C GLY A 399 1.31 -29.18 -13.09
N THR A 400 1.00 -28.08 -13.79
CA THR A 400 0.00 -28.06 -14.87
C THR A 400 0.28 -29.13 -15.92
N ASP A 401 1.52 -29.22 -16.41
CA ASP A 401 1.92 -30.22 -17.41
C ASP A 401 1.83 -31.63 -16.81
N ALA A 402 2.26 -31.84 -15.56
CA ALA A 402 2.12 -33.11 -14.86
C ALA A 402 0.65 -33.59 -14.82
N CYS A 403 -0.28 -32.75 -14.33
CA CYS A 403 -1.70 -33.09 -14.25
C CYS A 403 -2.29 -33.36 -15.64
N PHE A 404 -1.93 -32.52 -16.62
CA PHE A 404 -2.37 -32.68 -17.99
C PHE A 404 -1.90 -34.00 -18.63
N GLN A 405 -0.63 -34.38 -18.46
CA GLN A 405 -0.11 -35.65 -18.96
C GLN A 405 -0.75 -36.84 -18.24
N CYS A 406 -1.02 -36.74 -16.93
CA CYS A 406 -1.72 -37.79 -16.18
C CYS A 406 -3.15 -38.00 -16.68
N MET A 407 -3.92 -36.93 -16.89
CA MET A 407 -5.26 -37.01 -17.49
C MET A 407 -5.20 -37.62 -18.90
N ARG A 408 -4.24 -37.20 -19.73
CA ARG A 408 -4.01 -37.76 -21.06
C ARG A 408 -3.67 -39.26 -21.02
N ALA A 409 -2.81 -39.68 -20.10
CA ALA A 409 -2.43 -41.07 -19.93
C ALA A 409 -3.61 -41.93 -19.49
N ALA A 410 -4.44 -41.43 -18.57
CA ALA A 410 -5.67 -42.10 -18.14
C ALA A 410 -6.65 -42.29 -19.30
N ARG A 411 -6.87 -41.25 -20.12
CA ARG A 411 -7.71 -41.32 -21.33
C ARG A 411 -7.16 -42.34 -22.32
N ALA A 412 -5.86 -42.33 -22.56
CA ALA A 412 -5.20 -43.26 -23.48
C ALA A 412 -5.31 -44.72 -23.03
N TYR A 413 -5.26 -44.98 -21.72
CA TYR A 413 -5.39 -46.31 -21.13
C TYR A 413 -6.84 -46.79 -21.17
N ARG A 414 -7.79 -46.00 -20.64
CA ARG A 414 -9.21 -46.38 -20.54
C ARG A 414 -9.98 -46.29 -21.86
N LYS A 415 -9.47 -45.54 -22.84
CA LYS A 415 -10.22 -45.17 -24.07
C LYS A 415 -11.54 -44.49 -23.73
N ARG A 416 -11.48 -43.56 -22.79
CA ARG A 416 -12.58 -42.76 -22.26
C ARG A 416 -12.16 -41.30 -22.26
N GLU A 417 -13.13 -40.38 -22.35
CA GLU A 417 -12.83 -38.96 -22.59
C GLU A 417 -13.06 -38.07 -21.37
N LYS A 418 -14.01 -38.42 -20.48
CA LYS A 418 -14.35 -37.56 -19.35
C LYS A 418 -13.37 -37.71 -18.19
N VAL A 419 -13.15 -36.63 -17.46
CA VAL A 419 -12.40 -36.61 -16.20
C VAL A 419 -13.24 -35.93 -15.15
N LEU A 420 -13.31 -36.52 -13.96
CA LEU A 420 -13.96 -35.92 -12.80
C LEU A 420 -12.92 -35.20 -11.94
N LYS A 421 -13.22 -33.98 -11.50
CA LYS A 421 -12.46 -33.24 -10.50
C LYS A 421 -13.36 -32.71 -9.40
N PHE A 422 -12.75 -32.13 -8.37
CA PHE A 422 -13.48 -31.54 -7.25
C PHE A 422 -13.57 -30.03 -7.36
N GLU A 423 -14.72 -29.49 -6.99
CA GLU A 423 -14.97 -28.05 -6.97
C GLU A 423 -14.00 -27.33 -6.01
N GLY A 424 -13.42 -26.21 -6.45
CA GLY A 424 -12.42 -25.44 -5.70
C GLY A 424 -10.99 -25.94 -5.83
N GLY A 425 -10.78 -27.16 -6.37
CA GLY A 425 -9.46 -27.74 -6.59
C GLY A 425 -8.69 -27.09 -7.74
N PHE A 426 -7.38 -26.92 -7.58
CA PHE A 426 -6.47 -26.38 -8.58
C PHE A 426 -5.44 -27.40 -9.03
N HIS A 427 -5.66 -27.92 -10.24
CA HIS A 427 -4.78 -28.89 -10.92
C HIS A 427 -3.94 -28.24 -12.03
N GLY A 428 -3.58 -26.97 -11.82
CA GLY A 428 -2.88 -26.14 -12.79
C GLY A 428 -3.79 -25.37 -13.77
N THR A 429 -3.19 -24.89 -14.86
CA THR A 429 -3.76 -23.89 -15.77
C THR A 429 -4.17 -24.43 -17.15
N SER A 430 -4.22 -25.76 -17.32
CA SER A 430 -4.73 -26.34 -18.56
C SER A 430 -6.23 -26.10 -18.69
N ASP A 431 -6.74 -26.08 -19.93
CA ASP A 431 -8.18 -25.92 -20.21
C ASP A 431 -9.06 -26.90 -19.43
N TYR A 432 -8.57 -28.11 -19.16
CA TYR A 432 -9.28 -29.13 -18.36
C TYR A 432 -9.25 -28.81 -16.86
N ALA A 433 -8.11 -28.31 -16.36
CA ALA A 433 -7.90 -28.07 -14.93
C ALA A 433 -8.61 -26.81 -14.44
N LEU A 434 -8.73 -25.78 -15.29
CA LEU A 434 -9.39 -24.49 -15.01
C LEU A 434 -10.93 -24.55 -15.07
N MET A 435 -11.51 -25.67 -14.65
CA MET A 435 -12.96 -25.83 -14.46
C MET A 435 -13.31 -25.74 -12.97
N SER A 436 -14.23 -24.86 -12.60
CA SER A 436 -14.81 -24.68 -11.26
C SER A 436 -13.75 -24.52 -10.15
N VAL A 437 -12.72 -23.70 -10.39
CA VAL A 437 -11.65 -23.40 -9.41
C VAL A 437 -12.11 -22.35 -8.38
N THR A 438 -12.87 -21.34 -8.81
CA THR A 438 -13.50 -20.31 -7.95
C THR A 438 -14.98 -20.16 -8.33
N PRO A 439 -15.82 -21.15 -8.00
CA PRO A 439 -17.24 -21.16 -8.38
C PRO A 439 -18.04 -20.06 -7.64
N SER A 440 -19.10 -19.58 -8.29
CA SER A 440 -19.94 -18.46 -7.79
C SER A 440 -21.03 -18.90 -6.80
N SER A 441 -21.33 -20.19 -6.72
CA SER A 441 -22.35 -20.78 -5.84
C SER A 441 -22.18 -22.30 -5.74
N ALA A 442 -22.35 -22.87 -4.55
CA ALA A 442 -22.37 -24.32 -4.37
C ALA A 442 -23.74 -24.87 -4.82
N GLU A 443 -23.77 -25.52 -5.98
CA GLU A 443 -24.95 -26.28 -6.45
C GLU A 443 -24.89 -27.71 -5.93
N GLU A 444 -26.05 -28.34 -5.70
CA GLU A 444 -26.14 -29.74 -5.25
C GLU A 444 -25.54 -30.72 -6.30
N PHE A 445 -25.54 -30.33 -7.58
CA PHE A 445 -24.90 -31.05 -8.68
C PHE A 445 -24.02 -30.10 -9.52
N PRO A 446 -22.77 -29.85 -9.11
CA PRO A 446 -21.92 -28.86 -9.76
C PRO A 446 -21.68 -29.17 -11.24
N GLN A 447 -21.96 -28.20 -12.11
CA GLN A 447 -21.55 -28.26 -13.51
C GLN A 447 -20.11 -27.74 -13.65
N ALA A 448 -19.37 -28.24 -14.65
CA ALA A 448 -18.08 -27.66 -14.99
C ALA A 448 -18.28 -26.22 -15.47
N VAL A 449 -17.63 -25.24 -14.83
CA VAL A 449 -17.69 -23.83 -15.23
C VAL A 449 -16.26 -23.33 -15.48
N PRO A 450 -15.94 -22.79 -16.67
CA PRO A 450 -14.59 -22.30 -16.95
C PRO A 450 -14.24 -21.11 -16.05
N ASN A 451 -13.03 -21.13 -15.46
CA ASN A 451 -12.58 -20.08 -14.54
C ASN A 451 -11.99 -18.84 -15.23
N SER A 452 -11.78 -18.93 -16.54
CA SER A 452 -11.32 -17.84 -17.39
C SER A 452 -11.96 -17.92 -18.76
N GLY A 453 -12.02 -16.80 -19.47
CA GLY A 453 -12.39 -16.78 -20.89
C GLY A 453 -11.39 -17.59 -21.73
N GLY A 454 -11.81 -17.95 -22.96
CA GLY A 454 -10.97 -18.62 -23.95
C GLY A 454 -11.00 -20.15 -23.92
N ILE A 455 -11.60 -20.76 -22.90
CA ILE A 455 -11.76 -22.23 -22.82
C ILE A 455 -12.94 -22.66 -23.73
N PRO A 456 -12.72 -23.55 -24.73
CA PRO A 456 -13.80 -23.99 -25.62
C PRO A 456 -14.89 -24.80 -24.90
N LYS A 457 -16.15 -24.62 -25.33
CA LYS A 457 -17.31 -25.36 -24.79
C LYS A 457 -17.12 -26.88 -24.86
N ALA A 458 -16.51 -27.38 -25.94
CA ALA A 458 -16.23 -28.81 -26.10
C ALA A 458 -15.35 -29.39 -24.98
N ILE A 459 -14.48 -28.59 -24.35
CA ILE A 459 -13.67 -29.04 -23.22
C ILE A 459 -14.48 -29.08 -21.92
N GLN A 460 -15.47 -28.18 -21.77
CA GLN A 460 -16.39 -28.17 -20.63
C GLN A 460 -17.17 -29.48 -20.54
N ASP A 461 -17.63 -30.02 -21.67
CA ASP A 461 -18.41 -31.25 -21.73
C ASP A 461 -17.56 -32.52 -21.41
N LEU A 462 -16.22 -32.39 -21.38
CA LEU A 462 -15.28 -33.45 -21.00
C LEU A 462 -14.94 -33.45 -19.50
N MET A 463 -15.45 -32.50 -18.72
CA MET A 463 -15.14 -32.36 -17.31
C MET A 463 -16.39 -32.54 -16.46
N LEU A 464 -16.32 -33.42 -15.48
CA LEU A 464 -17.33 -33.55 -14.42
C LEU A 464 -16.80 -32.91 -13.14
N VAL A 465 -17.69 -32.32 -12.34
CA VAL A 465 -17.32 -31.66 -11.07
C VAL A 465 -18.13 -32.28 -9.94
N ALA A 466 -17.45 -32.61 -8.85
CA ALA A 466 -18.06 -33.13 -7.63
C ALA A 466 -17.69 -32.24 -6.42
N PRO A 467 -18.53 -32.21 -5.37
CA PRO A 467 -18.19 -31.52 -4.13
C PRO A 467 -17.09 -32.29 -3.38
N TYR A 468 -16.02 -31.58 -2.98
CA TYR A 468 -14.97 -32.17 -2.15
C TYR A 468 -15.54 -32.57 -0.77
N ASN A 469 -15.10 -33.70 -0.21
CA ASN A 469 -15.59 -34.24 1.05
C ASN A 469 -17.08 -34.65 1.09
N ASP A 470 -17.70 -34.86 -0.06
CA ASP A 470 -19.02 -35.48 -0.22
C ASP A 470 -18.90 -36.75 -1.07
N LEU A 471 -18.67 -37.87 -0.39
CA LEU A 471 -18.47 -39.15 -1.05
C LEU A 471 -19.75 -39.70 -1.68
N ASP A 472 -20.93 -39.41 -1.11
CA ASP A 472 -22.21 -39.95 -1.57
C ASP A 472 -22.61 -39.32 -2.92
N THR A 473 -22.48 -37.99 -3.03
CA THR A 473 -22.69 -37.27 -4.29
C THR A 473 -21.64 -37.69 -5.32
N THR A 474 -20.37 -37.81 -4.91
CA THR A 474 -19.29 -38.28 -5.80
C THR A 474 -19.55 -39.70 -6.31
N ALA A 475 -20.05 -40.60 -5.46
CA ALA A 475 -20.45 -41.95 -5.84
C ALA A 475 -21.58 -41.93 -6.87
N THR A 476 -22.61 -41.13 -6.64
CA THR A 476 -23.74 -40.98 -7.55
C THR A 476 -23.28 -40.52 -8.94
N ILE A 477 -22.39 -39.52 -9.02
CA ILE A 477 -21.84 -39.02 -10.28
C ILE A 477 -21.00 -40.10 -10.98
N ILE A 478 -20.12 -40.78 -10.24
CA ILE A 478 -19.28 -41.84 -10.80
C ILE A 478 -20.15 -42.98 -11.32
N GLU A 479 -21.15 -43.44 -10.58
CA GLU A 479 -22.05 -44.52 -11.01
C GLU A 479 -22.79 -44.16 -12.30
N ALA A 480 -23.27 -42.92 -12.42
CA ALA A 480 -23.93 -42.44 -13.62
C ALA A 480 -23.01 -42.34 -14.85
N HIS A 481 -21.70 -42.09 -14.66
CA HIS A 481 -20.76 -41.75 -15.74
C HIS A 481 -19.53 -42.66 -15.84
N HIS A 482 -19.44 -43.75 -15.09
CA HIS A 482 -18.25 -44.60 -15.01
C HIS A 482 -17.79 -45.15 -16.37
N ASP A 483 -18.74 -45.41 -17.28
CA ASP A 483 -18.48 -45.85 -18.64
C ASP A 483 -17.92 -44.76 -19.56
N GLU A 484 -17.93 -43.50 -19.15
CA GLU A 484 -17.36 -42.37 -19.89
C GLU A 484 -16.10 -41.80 -19.23
N LEU A 485 -15.82 -42.19 -17.98
CA LEU A 485 -14.75 -41.66 -17.14
C LEU A 485 -13.41 -42.39 -17.38
N ALA A 486 -12.41 -41.59 -17.72
CA ALA A 486 -11.01 -42.03 -17.77
C ALA A 486 -10.34 -41.96 -16.39
N ALA A 487 -10.61 -40.87 -15.66
CA ALA A 487 -9.95 -40.58 -14.41
C ALA A 487 -10.82 -39.75 -13.44
N VAL A 488 -10.47 -39.86 -12.17
CA VAL A 488 -10.78 -38.88 -11.13
C VAL A 488 -9.48 -38.22 -10.71
N ILE A 489 -9.41 -36.89 -10.71
CA ILE A 489 -8.27 -36.13 -10.17
C ILE A 489 -8.67 -35.42 -8.89
N VAL A 490 -7.81 -35.49 -7.87
CA VAL A 490 -8.08 -34.95 -6.54
C VAL A 490 -6.81 -34.43 -5.88
N GLU A 491 -6.92 -33.29 -5.20
CA GLU A 491 -5.94 -32.88 -4.21
C GLU A 491 -6.22 -33.63 -2.89
N PRO A 492 -5.28 -34.44 -2.37
CA PRO A 492 -5.48 -35.17 -1.11
C PRO A 492 -5.83 -34.24 0.06
N VAL A 493 -5.23 -33.05 0.09
CA VAL A 493 -5.61 -31.91 0.92
C VAL A 493 -5.94 -30.79 -0.06
N GLN A 494 -7.22 -30.46 -0.20
CA GLN A 494 -7.63 -29.49 -1.22
C GLN A 494 -7.40 -28.07 -0.71
N ARG A 495 -6.39 -27.40 -1.25
CA ARG A 495 -5.89 -26.11 -0.73
C ARG A 495 -5.44 -26.21 0.74
N ILE A 496 -6.35 -25.87 1.65
CA ILE A 496 -6.17 -25.91 3.13
C ILE A 496 -7.28 -26.74 3.79
N ILE A 497 -8.07 -27.46 2.99
CA ILE A 497 -9.22 -28.24 3.43
C ILE A 497 -8.78 -29.70 3.54
N SER A 498 -8.66 -30.17 4.78
CA SER A 498 -8.35 -31.57 5.07
C SER A 498 -9.47 -32.51 4.61
N PRO A 499 -9.14 -33.74 4.16
CA PRO A 499 -10.14 -34.73 3.80
C PRO A 499 -10.88 -35.21 5.07
N LYS A 500 -12.19 -35.37 4.97
CA LYS A 500 -12.98 -36.05 6.00
C LYS A 500 -12.53 -37.51 6.10
N SER A 501 -12.62 -38.08 7.30
CA SER A 501 -12.31 -39.49 7.52
C SER A 501 -13.12 -40.38 6.56
N GLY A 502 -12.44 -41.32 5.88
CA GLY A 502 -13.07 -42.24 4.93
C GLY A 502 -13.22 -41.70 3.51
N PHE A 503 -13.08 -40.39 3.27
CA PHE A 503 -13.31 -39.81 1.94
C PHE A 503 -12.33 -40.33 0.89
N LEU A 504 -11.01 -40.22 1.13
CA LEU A 504 -9.99 -40.67 0.18
C LEU A 504 -9.98 -42.20 0.00
N GLN A 505 -10.25 -42.95 1.07
CA GLN A 505 -10.35 -44.41 1.03
C GLN A 505 -11.57 -44.85 0.23
N GLY A 506 -12.71 -44.20 0.46
CA GLY A 506 -13.93 -44.41 -0.31
C GLY A 506 -13.73 -44.08 -1.79
N LEU A 507 -13.07 -42.96 -2.10
CA LEU A 507 -12.75 -42.58 -3.47
C LEU A 507 -11.83 -43.61 -4.16
N ARG A 508 -10.83 -44.13 -3.44
CA ARG A 508 -9.94 -45.20 -3.94
C ARG A 508 -10.69 -46.50 -4.20
N GLU A 509 -11.59 -46.90 -3.32
CA GLU A 509 -12.38 -48.12 -3.48
C GLU A 509 -13.38 -47.97 -4.64
N LEU A 510 -14.06 -46.83 -4.73
CA LEU A 510 -15.02 -46.52 -5.77
C LEU A 510 -14.37 -46.48 -7.16
N THR A 511 -13.24 -45.78 -7.29
CA THR A 511 -12.49 -45.75 -8.56
C THR A 511 -11.95 -47.13 -8.92
N LYS A 512 -11.50 -47.92 -7.94
CA LYS A 512 -11.06 -49.31 -8.16
C LYS A 512 -12.20 -50.20 -8.66
N ARG A 513 -13.40 -50.10 -8.08
CA ARG A 513 -14.59 -50.89 -8.46
C ARG A 513 -14.92 -50.76 -9.94
N TYR A 514 -14.82 -49.55 -10.49
CA TYR A 514 -15.16 -49.26 -11.88
C TYR A 514 -13.94 -49.18 -12.81
N ASP A 515 -12.75 -49.52 -12.31
CA ASP A 515 -11.46 -49.41 -13.01
C ASP A 515 -11.16 -47.99 -13.54
N ILE A 516 -11.60 -46.97 -12.82
CA ILE A 516 -11.31 -45.55 -13.08
C ILE A 516 -9.94 -45.20 -12.49
N ARG A 517 -9.15 -44.39 -13.19
CA ARG A 517 -7.80 -44.02 -12.73
C ARG A 517 -7.90 -42.87 -11.73
N LEU A 518 -7.46 -43.10 -10.50
CA LEU A 518 -7.35 -42.06 -9.48
C LEU A 518 -6.00 -41.34 -9.60
N ILE A 519 -6.05 -40.03 -9.82
CA ILE A 519 -4.90 -39.13 -9.91
C ILE A 519 -4.87 -38.28 -8.63
N PHE A 520 -3.80 -38.37 -7.87
CA PHE A 520 -3.52 -37.49 -6.75
C PHE A 520 -2.66 -36.33 -7.22
N ASP A 521 -3.10 -35.12 -6.91
CA ASP A 521 -2.43 -33.88 -7.27
C ASP A 521 -1.95 -33.09 -6.06
N GLU A 522 -0.85 -32.37 -6.27
CA GLU A 522 -0.13 -31.58 -5.27
C GLU A 522 0.44 -30.29 -5.90
N VAL A 523 -0.14 -29.77 -6.98
CA VAL A 523 0.29 -28.50 -7.60
C VAL A 523 0.34 -27.34 -6.59
N VAL A 524 -0.49 -27.39 -5.54
CA VAL A 524 -0.45 -26.45 -4.41
C VAL A 524 -0.09 -27.24 -3.16
N PRO A 525 1.20 -27.22 -2.74
CA PRO A 525 1.62 -27.88 -1.51
C PRO A 525 0.97 -27.21 -0.30
N ASP A 526 0.31 -27.99 0.55
CA ASP A 526 0.19 -27.63 1.96
C ASP A 526 1.33 -28.29 2.73
N SER A 527 1.84 -27.55 3.72
CA SER A 527 2.86 -27.91 4.72
C SER A 527 2.62 -29.25 5.47
N GLY A 528 1.47 -29.90 5.26
CA GLY A 528 1.01 -31.11 5.94
C GLY A 528 1.53 -32.45 5.42
N TRP A 529 2.45 -32.48 4.44
CA TRP A 529 2.99 -33.76 3.91
C TRP A 529 3.69 -34.64 4.96
N ASN A 530 4.05 -34.08 6.11
CA ASN A 530 4.63 -34.86 7.21
C ASN A 530 3.63 -35.75 7.98
N THR A 531 2.30 -35.64 7.78
CA THR A 531 1.35 -36.40 8.62
C THR A 531 0.21 -37.14 7.89
N ALA A 532 -0.24 -36.71 6.70
CA ALA A 532 -1.46 -37.27 6.10
C ALA A 532 -1.25 -38.19 4.87
N GLY A 533 -0.30 -37.88 3.98
CA GLY A 533 -0.20 -38.52 2.65
C GLY A 533 0.35 -39.95 2.63
N HIS A 534 1.22 -40.31 3.58
CA HIS A 534 1.95 -41.59 3.56
C HIS A 534 1.09 -42.83 3.86
N ARG A 535 -0.10 -42.68 4.45
CA ARG A 535 -0.88 -43.82 4.96
C ARG A 535 -1.89 -44.44 3.98
N TYR A 536 -2.18 -43.81 2.83
CA TYR A 536 -3.35 -44.19 2.02
C TYR A 536 -3.11 -44.47 0.53
N ILE A 537 -1.87 -44.40 0.05
CA ILE A 537 -1.60 -44.46 -1.40
C ILE A 537 -1.00 -45.82 -1.78
N THR A 538 -1.82 -46.70 -2.37
CA THR A 538 -1.36 -47.88 -3.12
C THR A 538 -2.14 -47.96 -4.45
N GLY A 539 -1.45 -47.96 -5.60
CA GLY A 539 -2.06 -48.22 -6.93
C GLY A 539 -2.69 -47.06 -7.74
N SER A 540 -2.22 -45.80 -7.63
CA SER A 540 -2.83 -44.58 -8.26
C SER A 540 -1.91 -43.86 -9.29
N LEU A 541 -2.19 -42.64 -9.76
CA LEU A 541 -1.17 -41.77 -10.39
C LEU A 541 -0.90 -40.60 -9.44
N LEU A 542 0.35 -40.15 -9.29
CA LEU A 542 0.69 -39.02 -8.42
C LEU A 542 1.34 -37.92 -9.25
N THR A 543 0.84 -36.69 -9.16
CA THR A 543 1.54 -35.48 -9.61
C THR A 543 2.04 -34.75 -8.39
N SER A 544 3.32 -34.41 -8.36
CA SER A 544 3.90 -33.74 -7.21
C SER A 544 4.87 -32.64 -7.65
N ALA A 545 4.91 -31.56 -6.87
CA ALA A 545 5.80 -30.43 -7.10
C ALA A 545 6.96 -30.32 -6.09
N PRO A 546 7.54 -31.40 -5.52
CA PRO A 546 8.54 -31.24 -4.49
C PRO A 546 9.89 -30.86 -5.12
N TRP A 547 10.41 -29.71 -4.66
CA TRP A 547 11.83 -29.30 -4.64
C TRP A 547 12.55 -29.05 -5.97
N VAL A 548 12.11 -29.61 -7.09
CA VAL A 548 12.66 -29.35 -8.43
C VAL A 548 11.49 -29.40 -9.40
N LYS A 549 11.18 -28.28 -10.07
CA LYS A 549 10.02 -28.09 -11.00
C LYS A 549 9.38 -29.41 -11.50
N SER A 550 8.34 -29.82 -10.78
CA SER A 550 7.23 -30.74 -11.09
C SER A 550 7.50 -32.05 -11.85
N TRP A 551 7.05 -33.15 -11.27
CA TRP A 551 7.08 -34.48 -11.89
C TRP A 551 5.76 -35.25 -11.69
N ALA A 552 5.57 -36.29 -12.52
CA ALA A 552 4.44 -37.22 -12.43
C ALA A 552 4.94 -38.64 -12.22
N ALA A 553 4.45 -39.35 -11.20
CA ALA A 553 4.65 -40.79 -11.05
C ALA A 553 3.57 -41.60 -11.77
N VAL A 554 4.02 -42.60 -12.52
CA VAL A 554 3.17 -43.59 -13.18
C VAL A 554 3.26 -44.90 -12.41
N ILE A 555 2.16 -45.31 -11.76
CA ILE A 555 2.07 -46.58 -11.03
C ILE A 555 1.58 -47.67 -11.98
N ARG A 556 2.09 -48.90 -11.79
CA ARG A 556 1.90 -50.08 -12.64
C ARG A 556 0.49 -50.20 -13.22
N TRP A 557 0.39 -50.13 -14.54
CA TRP A 557 -0.78 -50.61 -15.27
C TRP A 557 -0.77 -52.15 -15.24
N PRO A 558 -1.89 -52.80 -14.86
CA PRO A 558 -2.05 -54.22 -15.17
C PRO A 558 -1.84 -54.39 -16.68
N GLN A 559 -0.97 -55.32 -17.07
CA GLN A 559 -0.75 -55.69 -18.46
C GLN A 559 -2.02 -56.26 -19.09
#